data_AF-A0A7V1DRE3-F1
#
_entry.id   AF-A0A7V1DRE3-F1
#
_cell.length_a   1.000
_cell.length_b   1.000
_cell.length_c   1.000
_cell.angle_alpha   90.00
_cell.angle_beta   90.00
_cell.angle_gamma   90.00
#
_symmetry.space_group_name_H-M   'P 1'
#
loop_
_entity.id
_entity.type
_entity.pdbx_description
1 polymer ?
#
loop_
_entity_poly.entity_id
_entity_poly.type
_entity_poly.pdbx_seq_one_letter_code
_entity_poly.pdbx_strand_id
1 'polypeptide(L)'
;MTPTWTQTRTATVTGTPSLTPTVTHTRTVTRTPTVTATPTNTVPPEPVITFFGVTRSDDQLVIPSGVLPDGTEVFERPSGKGFSIVVEARPGGANTPVGMTTFRWDPARPDILPDLAIVASRSLGNGSPAVCDETPPALGGVPAWNGLLDLPGSQELADIINDLSCRFKDGSGQPRGRNANEACILFPDGQYRFAGVGTTVQFCGFVDEPIALQPGAETRFTVRVRDEAGRWSAPRSLIVRIR
;
A
#
# COMPACT_ATOMS: atom_id res chain seq x y z
N MET A 1 0.52 -82.72 61.74
CA MET A 1 1.21 -81.48 62.15
C MET A 1 2.69 -81.82 62.13
N THR A 2 3.43 -81.29 61.16
CA THR A 2 4.78 -81.77 60.83
C THR A 2 5.70 -80.56 60.63
N PRO A 3 6.92 -80.58 61.20
CA PRO A 3 7.65 -79.40 61.69
C PRO A 3 8.71 -78.94 60.69
N THR A 4 9.40 -77.81 60.89
CA THR A 4 10.82 -77.64 60.51
C THR A 4 11.50 -76.41 61.16
N TRP A 5 12.49 -76.75 62.00
CA TRP A 5 13.83 -76.21 62.30
C TRP A 5 14.36 -74.83 61.85
N THR A 6 15.11 -74.25 62.80
CA THR A 6 16.02 -73.09 62.77
C THR A 6 17.32 -73.34 62.01
N GLN A 7 17.86 -72.30 61.34
CA GLN A 7 19.31 -72.17 61.10
C GLN A 7 19.81 -70.72 61.17
N THR A 8 20.91 -70.55 61.90
CA THR A 8 21.70 -69.34 62.15
C THR A 8 22.47 -68.90 60.90
N ARG A 9 22.59 -67.58 60.66
CA ARG A 9 23.53 -67.01 59.67
C ARG A 9 24.53 -66.07 60.35
N THR A 10 25.81 -66.30 60.05
CA THR A 10 26.97 -65.50 60.50
C THR A 10 27.11 -64.25 59.64
N ALA A 11 27.41 -63.11 60.26
CA ALA A 11 27.57 -61.80 59.62
C ALA A 11 29.01 -61.57 59.12
N THR A 12 29.14 -60.93 57.96
CA THR A 12 30.40 -60.35 57.45
C THR A 12 30.22 -58.84 57.39
N VAL A 13 31.07 -58.11 58.12
CA VAL A 13 31.12 -56.64 58.15
C VAL A 13 32.14 -56.17 57.10
N THR A 14 31.73 -55.33 56.16
CA THR A 14 32.63 -54.61 55.24
C THR A 14 32.36 -53.11 55.36
N GLY A 15 33.37 -52.38 55.82
CA GLY A 15 33.28 -50.95 56.15
C GLY A 15 33.10 -50.04 54.93
N THR A 16 32.27 -49.00 55.09
CA THR A 16 32.03 -47.95 54.11
C THR A 16 32.97 -46.77 54.36
N PRO A 17 33.71 -46.26 53.36
CA PRO A 17 34.50 -45.04 53.52
C PRO A 17 33.62 -43.78 53.57
N SER A 18 34.06 -42.83 54.42
CA SER A 18 33.47 -41.52 54.66
C SER A 18 33.63 -40.58 53.46
N LEU A 19 32.56 -39.86 53.07
CA LEU A 19 32.55 -38.88 51.99
C LEU A 19 32.80 -37.47 52.54
N THR A 20 33.92 -36.86 52.15
CA THR A 20 34.20 -35.43 52.31
C THR A 20 33.38 -34.63 51.29
N PRO A 21 32.62 -33.58 51.66
CA PRO A 21 31.91 -32.76 50.68
C PRO A 21 32.87 -31.81 49.95
N THR A 22 32.92 -31.92 48.62
CA THR A 22 33.59 -30.97 47.72
C THR A 22 32.66 -29.79 47.46
N VAL A 23 33.06 -28.58 47.83
CA VAL A 23 32.35 -27.33 47.49
C VAL A 23 32.69 -26.96 46.03
N THR A 24 31.71 -27.11 45.13
CA THR A 24 31.83 -26.65 43.74
C THR A 24 31.35 -25.19 43.65
N HIS A 25 32.26 -24.26 43.36
CA HIS A 25 31.90 -22.88 43.03
C HIS A 25 31.35 -22.83 41.58
N THR A 26 30.06 -22.58 41.43
CA THR A 26 29.44 -22.31 40.12
C THR A 26 29.88 -20.95 39.60
N ARG A 27 30.61 -20.89 38.48
CA ARG A 27 30.89 -19.63 37.77
C ARG A 27 29.59 -19.13 37.14
N THR A 28 29.08 -17.98 37.58
CA THR A 28 28.01 -17.26 36.87
C THR A 28 28.55 -16.75 35.55
N VAL A 29 28.05 -17.28 34.43
CA VAL A 29 28.32 -16.75 33.09
C VAL A 29 27.47 -15.49 32.92
N THR A 30 28.08 -14.32 33.06
CA THR A 30 27.44 -13.05 32.66
C THR A 30 27.29 -13.06 31.15
N ARG A 31 26.07 -13.25 30.64
CA ARG A 31 25.79 -13.13 29.21
C ARG A 31 26.02 -11.68 28.80
N THR A 32 26.97 -11.44 27.90
CA THR A 32 27.11 -10.15 27.22
C THR A 32 25.77 -9.81 26.56
N PRO A 33 25.23 -8.59 26.74
CA PRO A 33 24.01 -8.19 26.04
C PRO A 33 24.25 -8.30 24.54
N THR A 34 23.42 -9.07 23.85
CA THR A 34 23.37 -9.07 22.39
C THR A 34 22.93 -7.69 21.96
N VAL A 35 23.83 -6.92 21.33
CA VAL A 35 23.46 -5.68 20.65
C VAL A 35 22.61 -6.10 19.45
N THR A 36 21.28 -6.07 19.61
CA THR A 36 20.35 -6.18 18.50
C THR A 36 20.51 -4.90 17.67
N ALA A 37 21.09 -5.01 16.48
CA ALA A 37 21.12 -3.90 15.55
C ALA A 37 19.68 -3.43 15.30
N THR A 38 19.39 -2.16 15.58
CA THR A 38 18.14 -1.52 15.17
C THR A 38 18.05 -1.64 13.64
N PRO A 39 16.95 -2.16 13.07
CA PRO A 39 16.82 -2.20 11.62
C PRO A 39 16.98 -0.78 11.08
N THR A 40 18.00 -0.56 10.24
CA THR A 40 18.09 0.65 9.45
C THR A 40 16.89 0.66 8.52
N ASN A 41 16.07 1.72 8.56
CA ASN A 41 15.02 1.93 7.58
C ASN A 41 15.67 2.10 6.20
N THR A 42 15.88 1.00 5.49
CA THR A 42 16.37 1.01 4.11
C THR A 42 15.24 1.50 3.24
N VAL A 43 15.41 2.66 2.60
CA VAL A 43 14.46 3.14 1.60
C VAL A 43 14.49 2.16 0.44
N PRO A 44 13.35 1.61 0.02
CA PRO A 44 13.30 0.66 -1.10
C PRO A 44 13.82 1.30 -2.38
N PRO A 45 14.49 0.56 -3.29
CA PRO A 45 15.05 1.14 -4.51
C PRO A 45 13.98 1.70 -5.45
N GLU A 46 12.79 1.11 -5.50
CA GLU A 46 11.62 1.55 -6.27
C GLU A 46 10.97 2.84 -5.71
N PRO A 47 10.19 3.59 -6.52
CA PRO A 47 9.51 4.79 -6.03
C PRO A 47 8.55 4.47 -4.88
N VAL A 48 8.34 5.46 -4.01
CA VAL A 48 7.52 5.32 -2.81
C VAL A 48 6.29 6.22 -2.91
N ILE A 49 5.11 5.65 -2.69
CA ILE A 49 3.86 6.40 -2.57
C ILE A 49 3.79 7.01 -1.16
N THR A 50 3.97 8.32 -1.08
CA THR A 50 4.04 9.09 0.18
C THR A 50 2.67 9.44 0.70
N PHE A 51 1.69 9.70 -0.17
CA PHE A 51 0.31 10.00 0.21
C PHE A 51 -0.67 9.37 -0.79
N PHE A 52 -1.79 8.86 -0.28
CA PHE A 52 -2.90 8.38 -1.10
C PHE A 52 -4.20 8.65 -0.36
N GLY A 53 -4.97 9.64 -0.84
CA GLY A 53 -6.14 10.11 -0.12
C GLY A 53 -7.14 10.79 -1.05
N VAL A 54 -8.09 11.51 -0.45
CA VAL A 54 -9.13 12.23 -1.19
C VAL A 54 -9.28 13.67 -0.72
N THR A 55 -9.66 14.56 -1.63
CA THR A 55 -10.04 15.94 -1.33
C THR A 55 -11.55 16.12 -1.44
N ARG A 56 -12.08 17.25 -1.00
CA ARG A 56 -13.44 17.70 -1.37
C ARG A 56 -13.42 18.42 -2.72
N SER A 57 -14.57 18.91 -3.16
CA SER A 57 -14.69 19.73 -4.36
C SER A 57 -14.03 21.11 -4.24
N ASP A 58 -13.68 21.54 -3.03
CA ASP A 58 -12.93 22.77 -2.76
C ASP A 58 -11.44 22.50 -2.46
N ASP A 59 -10.92 21.37 -2.96
CA ASP A 59 -9.52 20.93 -2.87
C ASP A 59 -8.98 20.69 -1.46
N GLN A 60 -9.79 20.86 -0.41
CA GLN A 60 -9.37 20.57 0.95
C GLN A 60 -9.29 19.07 1.21
N LEU A 61 -8.25 18.63 1.92
CA LEU A 61 -8.08 17.24 2.35
C LEU A 61 -9.27 16.74 3.17
N VAL A 62 -9.67 15.52 2.90
CA VAL A 62 -10.58 14.77 3.78
C VAL A 62 -9.73 13.92 4.72
N ILE A 63 -10.08 13.95 6.01
CA ILE A 63 -9.46 13.06 7.01
C ILE A 63 -10.10 11.67 6.86
N PRO A 64 -9.32 10.57 6.87
CA PRO A 64 -9.89 9.22 6.88
C PRO A 64 -10.87 9.03 8.05
N SER A 65 -12.00 8.40 7.80
CA SER A 65 -12.96 8.00 8.84
C SER A 65 -12.49 6.76 9.61
N GLY A 66 -11.54 6.01 9.05
CA GLY A 66 -10.91 4.88 9.70
C GLY A 66 -9.70 4.36 8.93
N VAL A 67 -9.00 3.41 9.54
CA VAL A 67 -7.87 2.70 8.93
C VAL A 67 -8.07 1.21 9.20
N LEU A 68 -7.99 0.38 8.17
CA LEU A 68 -8.06 -1.07 8.30
C LEU A 68 -6.76 -1.64 8.92
N PRO A 69 -6.77 -2.89 9.43
CA PRO A 69 -5.58 -3.50 10.04
C PRO A 69 -4.35 -3.58 9.12
N ASP A 70 -4.55 -3.57 7.79
CA ASP A 70 -3.49 -3.57 6.78
C ASP A 70 -2.96 -2.15 6.45
N GLY A 71 -3.45 -1.13 7.14
CA GLY A 71 -3.09 0.28 6.89
C GLY A 71 -3.90 0.97 5.79
N THR A 72 -4.88 0.29 5.17
CA THR A 72 -5.76 0.91 4.17
C THR A 72 -6.64 1.97 4.84
N GLU A 73 -6.48 3.23 4.41
CA GLU A 73 -7.33 4.34 4.86
C GLU A 73 -8.73 4.24 4.24
N VAL A 74 -9.75 4.53 5.03
CA VAL A 74 -11.16 4.52 4.66
C VAL A 74 -11.71 5.94 4.72
N PHE A 75 -12.40 6.36 3.66
CA PHE A 75 -13.03 7.67 3.55
C PHE A 75 -14.53 7.50 3.37
N GLU A 76 -15.34 8.25 4.12
CA GLU A 76 -16.78 8.33 3.93
C GLU A 76 -17.14 9.61 3.18
N ARG A 77 -18.03 9.51 2.18
CA ARG A 77 -18.47 10.63 1.37
C ARG A 77 -19.99 10.62 1.21
N PRO A 78 -20.65 11.79 1.29
CA PRO A 78 -22.10 11.91 1.08
C PRO A 78 -22.52 11.78 -0.40
N SER A 79 -21.55 11.81 -1.31
CA SER A 79 -21.76 11.80 -2.76
C SER A 79 -20.65 11.00 -3.42
N GLY A 80 -21.01 10.22 -4.44
CA GLY A 80 -20.08 9.46 -5.29
C GLY A 80 -19.25 10.28 -6.26
N LYS A 81 -19.43 11.60 -6.27
CA LYS A 81 -18.76 12.58 -7.13
C LYS A 81 -18.52 13.89 -6.38
N GLY A 82 -17.74 14.79 -6.98
CA GLY A 82 -17.39 16.09 -6.41
C GLY A 82 -16.21 15.97 -5.44
N PHE A 83 -15.17 15.24 -5.85
CA PHE A 83 -13.96 15.03 -5.08
C PHE A 83 -12.80 14.59 -5.95
N SER A 84 -11.57 14.80 -5.51
CA SER A 84 -10.41 14.23 -6.19
C SER A 84 -9.86 13.05 -5.41
N ILE A 85 -9.38 12.05 -6.15
CA ILE A 85 -8.44 11.06 -5.68
C ILE A 85 -7.04 11.63 -5.90
N VAL A 86 -6.22 11.62 -4.85
CA VAL A 86 -4.88 12.20 -4.89
C VAL A 86 -3.83 11.16 -4.51
N VAL A 87 -2.87 10.96 -5.40
CA VAL A 87 -1.73 10.07 -5.20
C VAL A 87 -0.47 10.91 -5.24
N GLU A 88 0.43 10.71 -4.30
CA GLU A 88 1.72 11.38 -4.27
C GLU A 88 2.84 10.38 -4.15
N ALA A 89 3.95 10.68 -4.82
CA ALA A 89 5.11 9.82 -4.82
C ALA A 89 6.42 10.60 -4.84
N ARG A 90 7.47 9.89 -4.43
CA ARG A 90 8.86 10.35 -4.48
C ARG A 90 9.81 9.25 -4.95
N PRO A 91 11.03 9.60 -5.38
CA PRO A 91 12.09 8.65 -5.63
C PRO A 91 12.35 7.72 -4.43
N GLY A 92 12.65 6.46 -4.75
CA GLY A 92 13.16 5.48 -3.80
C GLY A 92 14.65 5.68 -3.50
N GLY A 93 15.25 4.66 -2.89
CA GLY A 93 16.68 4.58 -2.60
C GLY A 93 17.57 4.59 -3.85
N ALA A 94 17.04 4.22 -5.03
CA ALA A 94 17.74 4.36 -6.30
C ALA A 94 17.77 5.81 -6.81
N ASN A 95 17.04 6.72 -6.17
CA ASN A 95 16.96 8.16 -6.47
C ASN A 95 16.62 8.49 -7.93
N THR A 96 15.88 7.60 -8.61
CA THR A 96 15.37 7.87 -9.96
C THR A 96 14.05 8.64 -9.86
N PRO A 97 13.86 9.70 -10.67
CA PRO A 97 12.62 10.48 -10.67
C PRO A 97 11.39 9.61 -10.90
N VAL A 98 10.28 9.97 -10.25
CA VAL A 98 8.97 9.35 -10.52
C VAL A 98 8.50 9.82 -11.90
N GLY A 99 8.05 8.89 -12.75
CA GLY A 99 7.46 9.23 -14.03
C GLY A 99 6.15 10.02 -13.84
N MET A 100 5.74 10.77 -14.86
CA MET A 100 4.58 11.66 -14.76
C MET A 100 3.52 11.40 -15.83
N THR A 101 3.71 10.47 -16.76
CA THR A 101 2.70 10.15 -17.77
C THR A 101 1.51 9.46 -17.12
N THR A 102 0.28 9.98 -17.26
CA THR A 102 -0.93 9.29 -16.76
C THR A 102 -1.76 8.67 -17.88
N PHE A 103 -1.40 8.88 -19.14
CA PHE A 103 -2.01 8.18 -20.27
C PHE A 103 -0.95 7.75 -21.27
N ARG A 104 -0.87 6.44 -21.54
CA ARG A 104 -0.01 5.87 -22.56
C ARG A 104 -0.60 4.53 -22.97
N TRP A 105 -1.35 4.54 -24.06
CA TRP A 105 -2.18 3.42 -24.45
C TRP A 105 -1.83 2.91 -25.85
N ASP A 106 -1.83 1.59 -25.99
CA ASP A 106 -1.77 0.87 -27.25
C ASP A 106 -2.68 -0.37 -27.13
N PRO A 107 -3.67 -0.54 -28.03
CA PRO A 107 -4.67 -1.61 -27.95
C PRO A 107 -4.12 -3.03 -28.16
N ALA A 108 -2.85 -3.17 -28.56
CA ALA A 108 -2.20 -4.44 -28.82
C ALA A 108 -0.95 -4.67 -27.94
N ARG A 109 -0.63 -3.75 -27.03
CA ARG A 109 0.60 -3.77 -26.23
C ARG A 109 0.31 -3.50 -24.75
N PRO A 110 0.00 -4.56 -23.96
CA PRO A 110 -0.32 -4.41 -22.54
C PRO A 110 0.88 -3.99 -21.67
N ASP A 111 2.09 -4.05 -22.23
CA ASP A 111 3.32 -3.57 -21.60
C ASP A 111 3.51 -2.04 -21.71
N ILE A 112 2.77 -1.40 -22.61
CA ILE A 112 2.73 0.07 -22.74
C ILE A 112 1.72 0.59 -21.71
N LEU A 113 2.26 1.05 -20.58
CA LEU A 113 1.51 1.57 -19.45
C LEU A 113 1.92 3.01 -19.13
N PRO A 114 0.99 3.82 -18.57
CA PRO A 114 1.32 5.08 -17.94
C PRO A 114 2.18 4.87 -16.69
N ASP A 115 2.76 5.93 -16.14
CA ASP A 115 3.55 5.90 -14.91
C ASP A 115 2.66 5.84 -13.65
N LEU A 116 1.37 6.13 -13.78
CA LEU A 116 0.35 5.92 -12.76
C LEU A 116 -0.53 4.73 -13.15
N ALA A 117 -0.41 3.62 -12.42
CA ALA A 117 -1.33 2.49 -12.56
C ALA A 117 -2.33 2.52 -11.41
N ILE A 118 -3.60 2.79 -11.70
CA ILE A 118 -4.66 2.84 -10.70
C ILE A 118 -5.90 2.11 -11.21
N VAL A 119 -6.55 1.35 -10.32
CA VAL A 119 -7.77 0.60 -10.61
C VAL A 119 -8.77 0.72 -9.47
N ALA A 120 -10.05 0.52 -9.77
CA ALA A 120 -11.15 0.51 -8.81
C ALA A 120 -11.77 -0.88 -8.71
N SER A 121 -12.12 -1.34 -7.50
CA SER A 121 -12.75 -2.65 -7.27
C SER A 121 -14.23 -2.71 -7.68
N ARG A 122 -14.79 -1.60 -8.15
CA ARG A 122 -16.15 -1.48 -8.67
C ARG A 122 -16.12 -0.60 -9.90
N SER A 123 -17.05 -0.85 -10.82
CA SER A 123 -17.20 -0.01 -12.00
C SER A 123 -17.53 1.41 -11.57
N LEU A 124 -16.87 2.36 -12.19
CA LEU A 124 -17.12 3.78 -12.03
C LEU A 124 -18.12 4.23 -13.09
N GLY A 125 -19.11 5.03 -12.71
CA GLY A 125 -20.19 5.45 -13.61
C GLY A 125 -20.89 4.27 -14.30
N ASN A 126 -20.88 4.27 -15.63
CA ASN A 126 -21.49 3.21 -16.45
C ASN A 126 -20.59 1.97 -16.67
N GLY A 127 -19.32 2.01 -16.24
CA GLY A 127 -18.38 0.90 -16.44
C GLY A 127 -17.96 0.64 -17.89
N SER A 128 -18.01 1.66 -18.76
CA SER A 128 -17.57 1.58 -20.16
C SER A 128 -16.16 0.99 -20.28
N PRO A 129 -15.90 0.03 -21.20
CA PRO A 129 -14.56 -0.46 -21.47
C PRO A 129 -13.79 0.40 -22.48
N ALA A 130 -14.38 1.48 -22.99
CA ALA A 130 -13.72 2.33 -23.98
C ALA A 130 -12.63 3.17 -23.30
N VAL A 131 -11.39 2.98 -23.73
CA VAL A 131 -10.24 3.59 -23.07
C VAL A 131 -10.20 5.10 -23.28
N CYS A 132 -10.18 5.83 -22.16
CA CYS A 132 -10.08 7.29 -22.11
C CYS A 132 -11.23 8.00 -22.85
N ASP A 133 -12.44 7.50 -22.66
CA ASP A 133 -13.69 8.09 -23.17
C ASP A 133 -14.16 9.26 -22.28
N GLU A 134 -13.28 10.25 -22.08
CA GLU A 134 -13.48 11.39 -21.16
C GLU A 134 -13.85 12.71 -21.88
N THR A 135 -14.19 12.65 -23.17
CA THR A 135 -14.61 13.83 -23.96
C THR A 135 -16.02 13.68 -24.52
N PRO A 136 -16.86 14.72 -24.44
CA PRO A 136 -18.16 14.73 -25.12
C PRO A 136 -18.04 14.45 -26.63
N PRO A 137 -19.03 13.77 -27.24
CA PRO A 137 -20.29 13.30 -26.64
C PRO A 137 -20.19 11.91 -25.99
N ALA A 138 -19.04 11.25 -26.04
CA ALA A 138 -18.87 9.85 -25.66
C ALA A 138 -18.33 9.68 -24.24
N LEU A 139 -18.78 10.50 -23.28
CA LEU A 139 -18.35 10.39 -21.89
C LEU A 139 -18.76 9.03 -21.30
N GLY A 140 -17.79 8.22 -20.89
CA GLY A 140 -18.02 6.95 -20.21
C GLY A 140 -17.34 6.83 -18.85
N GLY A 141 -17.66 5.72 -18.21
CA GLY A 141 -17.13 5.29 -16.93
C GLY A 141 -15.89 4.42 -17.08
N VAL A 142 -15.55 3.67 -16.04
CA VAL A 142 -14.38 2.77 -16.04
C VAL A 142 -14.79 1.40 -15.49
N PRO A 143 -14.35 0.27 -16.09
CA PRO A 143 -14.68 -1.07 -15.58
C PRO A 143 -14.03 -1.35 -14.22
N ALA A 144 -14.61 -2.27 -13.47
CA ALA A 144 -14.01 -2.76 -12.22
C ALA A 144 -12.79 -3.65 -12.49
N TRP A 145 -11.83 -3.65 -11.58
CA TRP A 145 -10.79 -4.68 -11.49
C TRP A 145 -10.73 -5.27 -10.08
N ASN A 146 -10.98 -6.57 -9.96
CA ASN A 146 -10.94 -7.31 -8.68
C ASN A 146 -9.70 -8.21 -8.54
N GLY A 147 -8.82 -8.22 -9.55
CA GLY A 147 -7.56 -8.96 -9.50
C GLY A 147 -6.45 -8.20 -8.77
N LEU A 148 -5.28 -8.83 -8.68
CA LEU A 148 -4.06 -8.15 -8.25
C LEU A 148 -3.61 -7.12 -9.30
N LEU A 149 -2.96 -6.04 -8.87
CA LEU A 149 -2.36 -5.03 -9.75
C LEU A 149 -0.92 -5.44 -10.13
N ASP A 150 -0.82 -6.59 -10.81
CA ASP A 150 0.43 -7.17 -11.28
C ASP A 150 0.78 -6.62 -12.67
N LEU A 151 1.98 -6.05 -12.81
CA LEU A 151 2.38 -5.23 -13.97
C LEU A 151 3.69 -5.75 -14.60
N PRO A 152 3.78 -5.86 -15.93
CA PRO A 152 2.67 -5.70 -16.88
C PRO A 152 1.67 -6.87 -16.76
N GLY A 153 0.38 -6.58 -16.99
CA GLY A 153 -0.71 -7.55 -16.87
C GLY A 153 -1.33 -7.95 -18.21
N SER A 154 -2.63 -8.27 -18.20
CA SER A 154 -3.42 -8.50 -19.43
C SER A 154 -3.70 -7.18 -20.16
N GLN A 155 -4.14 -7.27 -21.43
CA GLN A 155 -4.64 -6.10 -22.18
C GLN A 155 -5.83 -5.45 -21.48
N GLU A 156 -6.75 -6.25 -20.94
CA GLU A 156 -7.88 -5.75 -20.14
C GLU A 156 -7.42 -4.90 -18.95
N LEU A 157 -6.40 -5.35 -18.21
CA LEU A 157 -5.85 -4.55 -17.11
C LEU A 157 -5.18 -3.27 -17.62
N ALA A 158 -4.44 -3.34 -18.72
CA ALA A 158 -3.80 -2.16 -19.32
C ALA A 158 -4.82 -1.13 -19.81
N ASP A 159 -5.95 -1.59 -20.37
CA ASP A 159 -7.06 -0.76 -20.81
C ASP A 159 -7.73 -0.08 -19.61
N ILE A 160 -8.09 -0.83 -18.56
CA ILE A 160 -8.69 -0.28 -17.32
C ILE A 160 -7.76 0.73 -16.65
N ILE A 161 -6.45 0.43 -16.58
CA ILE A 161 -5.46 1.35 -16.02
C ILE A 161 -5.46 2.65 -16.81
N ASN A 162 -5.26 2.58 -18.14
CA ASN A 162 -5.19 3.76 -18.98
C ASN A 162 -6.48 4.58 -18.96
N ASP A 163 -7.61 3.90 -18.88
CA ASP A 163 -8.91 4.53 -18.82
C ASP A 163 -9.07 5.36 -17.54
N LEU A 164 -8.82 4.79 -16.36
CA LEU A 164 -8.88 5.57 -15.12
C LEU A 164 -7.77 6.62 -15.03
N SER A 165 -6.54 6.26 -15.37
CA SER A 165 -5.38 7.12 -15.17
C SER A 165 -5.39 8.32 -16.11
N CYS A 166 -5.98 8.23 -17.31
CA CYS A 166 -6.01 9.37 -18.21
C CYS A 166 -6.79 10.57 -17.66
N ARG A 167 -7.72 10.34 -16.73
CA ARG A 167 -8.51 11.35 -16.01
C ARG A 167 -7.72 12.06 -14.90
N PHE A 168 -6.47 11.64 -14.66
CA PHE A 168 -5.54 12.34 -13.77
C PHE A 168 -4.81 13.41 -14.56
N LYS A 169 -5.24 14.66 -14.39
CA LYS A 169 -4.78 15.80 -15.18
C LYS A 169 -3.91 16.76 -14.38
N ASP A 170 -3.00 17.41 -15.07
CA ASP A 170 -2.28 18.56 -14.52
C ASP A 170 -3.14 19.83 -14.46
N GLY A 171 -2.58 20.94 -13.99
CA GLY A 171 -3.29 22.23 -13.89
C GLY A 171 -3.72 22.82 -15.24
N SER A 172 -3.21 22.29 -16.36
CA SER A 172 -3.56 22.69 -17.73
C SER A 172 -4.52 21.70 -18.42
N GLY A 173 -4.93 20.64 -17.73
CA GLY A 173 -5.83 19.62 -18.27
C GLY A 173 -5.13 18.50 -19.04
N GLN A 174 -3.79 18.41 -19.04
CA GLN A 174 -3.06 17.34 -19.73
C GLN A 174 -2.98 16.07 -18.87
N PRO A 175 -3.04 14.85 -19.44
CA PRO A 175 -2.91 13.58 -18.70
C PRO A 175 -1.48 13.38 -18.18
N ARG A 176 -1.17 14.10 -17.09
CA ARG A 176 0.14 14.17 -16.49
C ARG A 176 0.05 14.40 -14.98
N GLY A 177 1.05 13.89 -14.26
CA GLY A 177 1.33 14.28 -12.89
C GLY A 177 1.76 15.75 -12.78
N ARG A 178 1.63 16.29 -11.57
CA ARG A 178 1.85 17.69 -11.21
C ARG A 178 3.13 17.83 -10.41
N ASN A 179 3.84 18.93 -10.66
CA ASN A 179 4.92 19.37 -9.77
C ASN A 179 4.35 20.25 -8.64
N ALA A 180 5.20 20.66 -7.70
CA ALA A 180 4.76 21.41 -6.52
C ALA A 180 4.05 22.73 -6.82
N ASN A 181 4.35 23.38 -7.96
CA ASN A 181 3.71 24.64 -8.37
C ASN A 181 2.29 24.45 -8.93
N GLU A 182 1.90 23.21 -9.20
CA GLU A 182 0.61 22.84 -9.80
C GLU A 182 -0.23 21.98 -8.84
N ALA A 183 0.17 21.89 -7.58
CA ALA A 183 -0.48 21.04 -6.59
C ALA A 183 -2.00 21.27 -6.53
N CYS A 184 -2.77 20.21 -6.27
CA CYS A 184 -4.22 20.20 -6.24
C CYS A 184 -4.83 20.08 -4.84
N ILE A 185 -4.01 20.20 -3.79
CA ILE A 185 -4.49 20.16 -2.41
C ILE A 185 -4.37 21.57 -1.83
N LEU A 186 -5.51 22.14 -1.45
CA LEU A 186 -5.59 23.43 -0.78
C LEU A 186 -5.50 23.27 0.73
N PHE A 187 -4.52 23.93 1.36
CA PHE A 187 -4.36 23.97 2.81
C PHE A 187 -5.09 25.17 3.44
N PRO A 188 -5.37 25.15 4.76
CA PRO A 188 -6.06 26.24 5.45
C PRO A 188 -5.37 27.61 5.38
N ASP A 189 -4.08 27.64 5.05
CA ASP A 189 -3.30 28.86 4.81
C ASP A 189 -3.53 29.46 3.41
N GLY A 190 -4.41 28.86 2.60
CA GLY A 190 -4.74 29.28 1.25
C GLY A 190 -3.69 28.87 0.21
N GLN A 191 -2.71 28.04 0.58
CA GLN A 191 -1.65 27.60 -0.33
C GLN A 191 -1.91 26.19 -0.85
N TYR A 192 -1.64 26.00 -2.14
CA TYR A 192 -1.64 24.68 -2.78
C TYR A 192 -0.30 24.00 -2.56
N ARG A 193 -0.30 22.80 -1.99
CA ARG A 193 0.92 22.06 -1.65
C ARG A 193 0.73 20.54 -1.74
N PHE A 194 1.82 19.80 -1.68
CA PHE A 194 1.79 18.35 -1.49
C PHE A 194 1.52 18.00 -0.01
N ALA A 195 0.80 16.92 0.23
CA ALA A 195 0.47 16.42 1.57
C ALA A 195 1.54 15.46 2.13
N GLY A 196 2.14 14.67 1.27
CA GLY A 196 3.19 13.71 1.58
C GLY A 196 4.55 14.37 1.77
N VAL A 197 5.27 13.93 2.80
CA VAL A 197 6.62 14.44 3.08
C VAL A 197 7.60 13.95 2.00
N GLY A 198 8.32 14.90 1.40
CA GLY A 198 9.34 14.63 0.39
C GLY A 198 8.78 14.17 -0.97
N THR A 199 7.46 14.32 -1.19
CA THR A 199 6.82 14.09 -2.49
C THR A 199 7.48 14.96 -3.57
N THR A 200 7.68 14.39 -4.76
CA THR A 200 8.15 15.12 -5.94
C THR A 200 7.09 15.22 -7.05
N VAL A 201 6.12 14.29 -7.07
CA VAL A 201 5.03 14.25 -8.06
C VAL A 201 3.71 14.00 -7.36
N GLN A 202 2.67 14.73 -7.77
CA GLN A 202 1.29 14.53 -7.32
C GLN A 202 0.38 14.24 -8.53
N PHE A 203 -0.47 13.23 -8.43
CA PHE A 203 -1.47 12.90 -9.43
C PHE A 203 -2.85 13.20 -8.85
N CYS A 204 -3.65 13.96 -9.60
CA CYS A 204 -4.97 14.42 -9.17
C CYS A 204 -6.02 14.02 -10.19
N GLY A 205 -6.91 13.10 -9.81
CA GLY A 205 -8.02 12.65 -10.65
C GLY A 205 -9.33 13.08 -10.02
N PHE A 206 -10.05 14.00 -10.67
CA PHE A 206 -11.35 14.46 -10.19
C PHE A 206 -12.43 13.44 -10.54
N VAL A 207 -13.22 13.05 -9.55
CA VAL A 207 -14.37 12.16 -9.70
C VAL A 207 -15.60 13.02 -9.95
N ASP A 208 -15.97 13.14 -11.22
CA ASP A 208 -17.17 13.81 -11.72
C ASP A 208 -18.30 12.81 -12.04
N GLU A 209 -19.33 13.26 -12.76
CA GLU A 209 -20.51 12.43 -13.07
C GLU A 209 -20.17 11.13 -13.84
N PRO A 210 -19.39 11.17 -14.95
CA PRO A 210 -19.15 9.99 -15.78
C PRO A 210 -18.44 8.85 -15.06
N ILE A 211 -17.66 9.14 -14.01
CA ILE A 211 -16.98 8.14 -13.18
C ILE A 211 -17.44 8.14 -11.72
N ALA A 212 -18.65 8.63 -11.46
CA ALA A 212 -19.20 8.68 -10.11
C ALA A 212 -19.26 7.28 -9.47
N LEU A 213 -18.91 7.21 -8.19
CA LEU A 213 -19.11 6.01 -7.37
C LEU A 213 -20.61 5.81 -7.09
N GLN A 214 -21.03 4.56 -7.06
CA GLN A 214 -22.44 4.22 -6.81
C GLN A 214 -22.83 4.50 -5.34
N PRO A 215 -24.02 5.05 -5.05
CA PRO A 215 -24.52 5.21 -3.69
C PRO A 215 -24.56 3.88 -2.92
N GLY A 216 -24.21 3.90 -1.63
CA GLY A 216 -24.13 2.70 -0.79
C GLY A 216 -22.98 1.75 -1.13
N ALA A 217 -22.13 2.09 -2.10
CA ALA A 217 -21.00 1.27 -2.47
C ALA A 217 -19.77 1.52 -1.59
N GLU A 218 -18.99 0.46 -1.43
CA GLU A 218 -17.60 0.52 -1.00
C GLU A 218 -16.72 0.23 -2.22
N THR A 219 -15.89 1.20 -2.59
CA THR A 219 -14.95 1.09 -3.71
C THR A 219 -13.53 1.18 -3.17
N ARG A 220 -12.75 0.13 -3.36
CA ARG A 220 -11.31 0.14 -3.10
C ARG A 220 -10.60 0.64 -4.34
N PHE A 221 -9.70 1.60 -4.16
CA PHE A 221 -8.73 1.97 -5.17
C PHE A 221 -7.38 1.36 -4.83
N THR A 222 -6.71 0.79 -5.82
CA THR A 222 -5.35 0.25 -5.68
C THR A 222 -4.46 0.91 -6.70
N VAL A 223 -3.30 1.37 -6.25
CA VAL A 223 -2.38 2.18 -7.06
C VAL A 223 -0.94 1.68 -6.97
N ARG A 224 -0.21 1.83 -8.07
CA ARG A 224 1.24 1.75 -8.18
C ARG A 224 1.75 2.92 -9.02
N VAL A 225 2.97 3.35 -8.73
CA VAL A 225 3.65 4.40 -9.51
C VAL A 225 4.96 3.87 -10.09
N ARG A 226 5.33 4.33 -11.28
CA ARG A 226 6.55 3.94 -12.00
C ARG A 226 7.59 5.06 -11.93
N ASP A 227 8.85 4.70 -11.74
CA ASP A 227 9.97 5.64 -11.94
C ASP A 227 10.44 5.64 -13.41
N GLU A 228 11.28 6.60 -13.77
CA GLU A 228 11.82 6.74 -15.13
C GLU A 228 12.74 5.57 -15.54
N ALA A 229 13.24 4.77 -14.59
CA ALA A 229 13.97 3.53 -14.86
C ALA A 229 13.04 2.32 -15.05
N GLY A 230 11.74 2.53 -14.90
CA GLY A 230 10.71 1.55 -15.15
C GLY A 230 10.35 0.67 -13.95
N ARG A 231 10.84 0.96 -12.74
CA ARG A 231 10.51 0.22 -11.51
C ARG A 231 9.17 0.69 -10.95
N TRP A 232 8.36 -0.27 -10.55
CA TRP A 232 7.05 -0.02 -9.94
C TRP A 232 7.14 -0.04 -8.41
N SER A 233 6.44 0.89 -7.76
CA SER A 233 6.25 0.88 -6.31
C SER A 233 5.59 -0.40 -5.81
N ALA A 234 5.67 -0.65 -4.50
CA ALA A 234 4.72 -1.52 -3.83
C ALA A 234 3.28 -1.00 -4.05
N PRO A 235 2.26 -1.89 -4.13
CA PRO A 235 0.87 -1.46 -4.24
C PRO A 235 0.41 -0.79 -2.95
N ARG A 236 -0.40 0.27 -3.07
CA ARG A 236 -1.09 0.93 -1.96
C ARG A 236 -2.58 1.02 -2.27
N SER A 237 -3.41 0.94 -1.22
CA SER A 237 -4.86 1.07 -1.38
C SER A 237 -5.47 2.12 -0.46
N LEU A 238 -6.63 2.63 -0.87
CA LEU A 238 -7.60 3.31 0.00
C LEU A 238 -9.01 2.79 -0.33
N ILE A 239 -9.97 3.08 0.54
CA ILE A 239 -11.38 2.78 0.34
C ILE A 239 -12.20 4.05 0.40
N VAL A 240 -13.15 4.22 -0.52
CA VAL A 240 -14.20 5.24 -0.46
C VAL A 240 -15.56 4.58 -0.28
N ARG A 241 -16.32 5.02 0.71
CA ARG A 241 -17.69 4.59 1.01
C ARG A 241 -18.67 5.74 0.76
N ILE A 242 -19.74 5.47 0.01
CA ILE A 242 -20.78 6.46 -0.26
C ILE A 242 -21.96 6.23 0.70
N ARG A 243 -22.20 7.16 1.62
CA ARG A 243 -23.22 7.05 2.68
C ARG A 243 -23.94 8.36 2.96
#